data_AF-A0A0P1EC08-F1
#
_entry.id   AF-A0A0P1EC08-F1
#
_cell.length_a   1.000
_cell.length_b   1.000
_cell.length_c   1.000
_cell.angle_alpha   90.00
_cell.angle_beta   90.00
_cell.angle_gamma   90.00
#
_symmetry.space_group_name_H-M   'P 1'
#
loop_
_entity.id
_entity.type
_entity.pdbx_description
1 polymer ?
#
loop_
_entity_poly.entity_id
_entity_poly.type
_entity_poly.pdbx_seq_one_letter_code
_entity_poly.pdbx_strand_id
1 'polypeptide(L)'
;MTNNSADAIVVGAGLAGLAAAAELGDRGKKVIVVDQEPAHFLGGQAFWSLGGLFMVDTPEQRRMGIKDSYDLALRDWMGSAQFDRDEDAWPRKWAEAYVEFAAGEMRPWLHDMGLRWFPIVGWAERGGSYADGHGNSVPRFHITWGTGPGVLEHFKRRVRDHVGNGLIELKFRHQVSHIIMQNSAAKGVSGEVLADDTAPHGAKTNRDEVGEFEFYAPAVIVTSGGIGGNFEMVRKSWPRDRLGEPPQDMVAGVPFHVDGRMIGISEKAGGHVINGDRMWHYTEGVRNWNPIWPSHGIRILPGPSSMWFDAEGNRLKPPCLPGFDTLGTLKEILKTGHEYSWFVLTQKVIKKEFALSGSEQNPDMTDGGWKEVLFQRILTGSKATAPVEAFKEHGEDFIVANTLTELVNGMNHLGGGLIDEAHLRAQIEARDYQIDNPFTKDAQMAAILAARNYRGDKLIRTAKPHKFLDPANGPLIAVKLHVLTRKTLGGLQTNLDSQMVGADGQVVPGLFAAGEVAGFGGGGYHGYNALEGSFLGGCIFSGRNAGRSRAVA
;
A
#
# COMPACT_ATOMS: atom_id res chain seq x y z
N MET A 1 -38.31 -15.08 8.33
CA MET A 1 -38.26 -13.72 7.74
C MET A 1 -36.84 -13.23 7.93
N THR A 2 -36.13 -12.92 6.85
CA THR A 2 -34.80 -12.29 6.95
C THR A 2 -34.95 -10.97 7.70
N ASN A 3 -34.13 -10.75 8.72
CA ASN A 3 -34.15 -9.47 9.43
C ASN A 3 -33.40 -8.45 8.58
N ASN A 4 -34.14 -7.63 7.84
CA ASN A 4 -33.56 -6.62 6.95
C ASN A 4 -33.22 -5.31 7.70
N SER A 5 -33.14 -5.34 9.04
CA SER A 5 -32.93 -4.17 9.89
C SER A 5 -31.80 -4.38 10.91
N ALA A 6 -30.99 -3.34 11.09
CA ALA A 6 -29.84 -3.33 12.00
C ALA A 6 -29.62 -1.92 12.60
N ASP A 7 -28.73 -1.82 13.57
CA ASP A 7 -28.28 -0.52 14.10
C ASP A 7 -27.30 0.17 13.14
N ALA A 8 -26.53 -0.63 12.38
CA ALA A 8 -25.62 -0.13 11.35
C ALA A 8 -25.49 -1.10 10.16
N ILE A 9 -25.21 -0.55 8.99
CA ILE A 9 -24.78 -1.30 7.80
C ILE A 9 -23.34 -0.91 7.47
N VAL A 10 -22.47 -1.90 7.26
CA VAL A 10 -21.09 -1.72 6.80
C VAL A 10 -20.98 -2.19 5.36
N VAL A 11 -20.61 -1.29 4.44
CA VAL A 11 -20.47 -1.58 3.00
C VAL A 11 -19.01 -1.85 2.67
N GLY A 12 -18.67 -3.12 2.47
CA GLY A 12 -17.33 -3.63 2.17
C GLY A 12 -16.68 -4.32 3.37
N ALA A 13 -16.34 -5.59 3.24
CA ALA A 13 -15.77 -6.44 4.27
C ALA A 13 -14.23 -6.48 4.22
N GLY A 14 -13.62 -5.33 3.88
CA GLY A 14 -12.18 -5.08 4.02
C GLY A 14 -11.77 -4.79 5.46
N LEU A 15 -10.48 -4.55 5.70
CA LEU A 15 -9.95 -4.31 7.06
C LEU A 15 -10.65 -3.17 7.82
N ALA A 16 -10.96 -2.04 7.15
CA ALA A 16 -11.67 -0.93 7.79
C ALA A 16 -13.10 -1.32 8.20
N GLY A 17 -13.81 -2.06 7.34
CA GLY A 17 -15.15 -2.56 7.63
C GLY A 17 -15.18 -3.59 8.74
N LEU A 18 -14.21 -4.52 8.75
CA LEU A 18 -14.04 -5.49 9.82
C LEU A 18 -13.70 -4.83 11.17
N ALA A 19 -12.85 -3.80 11.17
CA ALA A 19 -12.56 -3.02 12.37
C ALA A 19 -13.81 -2.29 12.89
N ALA A 20 -14.56 -1.63 12.01
CA ALA A 20 -15.80 -0.96 12.38
C ALA A 20 -16.85 -1.94 12.94
N ALA A 21 -17.09 -3.06 12.24
CA ALA A 21 -18.04 -4.08 12.65
C ALA A 21 -17.66 -4.73 13.99
N ALA A 22 -16.37 -5.01 14.22
CA ALA A 22 -15.90 -5.57 15.48
C ALA A 22 -16.11 -4.61 16.67
N GLU A 23 -15.79 -3.31 16.52
CA GLU A 23 -16.03 -2.33 17.59
C GLU A 23 -17.53 -2.11 17.86
N LEU A 24 -18.39 -2.16 16.83
CA LEU A 24 -19.84 -2.09 16.99
C LEU A 24 -20.41 -3.33 17.68
N GLY A 25 -19.93 -4.52 17.32
CA GLY A 25 -20.30 -5.76 17.99
C GLY A 25 -19.90 -5.77 19.46
N ASP A 26 -18.69 -5.28 19.79
CA ASP A 26 -18.24 -5.13 21.19
C ASP A 26 -19.15 -4.18 22.00
N ARG A 27 -19.80 -3.22 21.33
CA ARG A 27 -20.81 -2.32 21.91
C ARG A 27 -22.22 -2.94 21.95
N GLY A 28 -22.39 -4.20 21.56
CA GLY A 28 -23.67 -4.90 21.54
C GLY A 28 -24.62 -4.48 20.41
N LYS A 29 -24.10 -3.85 19.34
CA LYS A 29 -24.92 -3.36 18.22
C LYS A 29 -25.18 -4.45 17.19
N LYS A 30 -26.38 -4.41 16.59
CA LYS A 30 -26.73 -5.24 15.44
C LYS A 30 -26.15 -4.63 14.17
N VAL A 31 -25.37 -5.40 13.42
CA VAL A 31 -24.68 -4.93 12.21
C VAL A 31 -24.91 -5.87 11.05
N ILE A 32 -25.23 -5.31 9.87
CA ILE A 32 -25.18 -6.05 8.61
C ILE A 32 -23.94 -5.61 7.85
N VAL A 33 -23.04 -6.54 7.54
CA VAL A 33 -21.89 -6.30 6.66
C VAL A 33 -22.22 -6.83 5.27
N VAL A 34 -22.21 -5.96 4.26
CA VAL A 34 -22.45 -6.33 2.86
C VAL A 34 -21.14 -6.30 2.06
N ASP A 35 -20.94 -7.29 1.20
CA ASP A 35 -19.81 -7.33 0.26
C ASP A 35 -20.24 -7.96 -1.07
N GLN A 36 -19.75 -7.41 -2.17
CA GLN A 36 -20.02 -7.94 -3.52
C GLN A 36 -19.24 -9.22 -3.80
N GLU A 37 -18.10 -9.43 -3.12
CA GLU A 37 -17.26 -10.60 -3.33
C GLU A 37 -17.74 -11.81 -2.51
N PRO A 38 -17.35 -13.04 -2.89
CA PRO A 38 -17.66 -14.26 -2.15
C PRO A 38 -17.07 -14.27 -0.73
N ALA A 39 -17.61 -15.13 0.14
CA ALA A 39 -17.20 -15.22 1.55
C ALA A 39 -15.70 -15.48 1.76
N HIS A 40 -15.05 -16.25 0.88
CA HIS A 40 -13.62 -16.53 0.98
C HIS A 40 -12.73 -15.34 0.60
N PHE A 41 -13.28 -14.26 0.03
CA PHE A 41 -12.58 -12.99 -0.24
C PHE A 41 -12.54 -12.04 0.96
N LEU A 42 -13.07 -12.46 2.12
CA LEU A 42 -13.14 -11.66 3.32
C LEU A 42 -11.77 -11.03 3.67
N GLY A 43 -11.76 -9.72 3.88
CA GLY A 43 -10.56 -8.91 4.12
C GLY A 43 -10.15 -8.03 2.94
N GLY A 44 -10.70 -8.28 1.74
CA GLY A 44 -10.49 -7.47 0.54
C GLY A 44 -9.00 -7.23 0.25
N GLN A 45 -8.65 -6.03 -0.19
CA GLN A 45 -7.26 -5.68 -0.51
C GLN A 45 -6.27 -5.90 0.64
N ALA A 46 -6.68 -5.78 1.90
CA ALA A 46 -5.79 -5.93 3.04
C ALA A 46 -5.23 -7.34 3.18
N PHE A 47 -5.91 -8.34 2.60
CA PHE A 47 -5.42 -9.73 2.55
C PHE A 47 -4.08 -9.84 1.84
N TRP A 48 -3.84 -9.01 0.81
CA TRP A 48 -2.63 -8.97 0.00
C TRP A 48 -1.56 -8.03 0.55
N SER A 49 -1.69 -7.58 1.79
CA SER A 49 -0.71 -6.68 2.39
C SER A 49 0.51 -7.43 2.90
N LEU A 50 1.68 -6.80 2.87
CA LEU A 50 2.87 -7.26 3.57
C LEU A 50 2.76 -7.12 5.11
N GLY A 51 1.74 -6.42 5.61
CA GLY A 51 1.51 -6.28 7.06
C GLY A 51 2.29 -5.16 7.73
N GLY A 52 2.72 -4.14 6.98
CA GLY A 52 3.42 -2.98 7.54
C GLY A 52 2.51 -2.05 8.34
N LEU A 53 2.93 -1.68 9.55
CA LEU A 53 2.30 -0.69 10.41
C LEU A 53 3.28 0.43 10.77
N PHE A 54 2.84 1.68 10.61
CA PHE A 54 3.53 2.87 11.08
C PHE A 54 3.29 3.02 12.58
N MET A 55 4.35 2.87 13.38
CA MET A 55 4.31 3.08 14.83
C MET A 55 5.49 3.93 15.27
N VAL A 56 5.28 4.71 16.33
CA VAL A 56 6.21 5.75 16.79
C VAL A 56 6.66 5.45 18.22
N ASP A 57 7.96 5.69 18.49
CA ASP A 57 8.65 5.43 19.76
C ASP A 57 8.27 4.08 20.43
N THR A 58 8.43 2.99 19.68
CA THR A 58 8.14 1.65 20.16
C THR A 58 9.31 1.03 20.95
N PRO A 59 9.05 0.06 21.85
CA PRO A 59 10.09 -0.78 22.43
C PRO A 59 11.00 -1.43 21.38
N GLU A 60 10.47 -1.80 20.22
CA GLU A 60 11.22 -2.38 19.11
C GLU A 60 12.21 -1.35 18.52
N GLN A 61 11.79 -0.10 18.32
CA GLN A 61 12.67 0.99 17.90
C GLN A 61 13.79 1.26 18.91
N ARG A 62 13.45 1.38 20.20
CA ARG A 62 14.43 1.63 21.28
C ARG A 62 15.48 0.52 21.38
N ARG A 63 15.07 -0.76 21.27
CA ARG A 63 16.00 -1.91 21.26
C ARG A 63 16.98 -1.87 20.09
N MET A 64 16.57 -1.27 18.97
CA MET A 64 17.40 -1.07 17.79
C MET A 64 18.26 0.21 17.84
N GLY A 65 18.18 0.98 18.94
CA GLY A 65 18.92 2.24 19.12
C GLY A 65 18.30 3.43 18.38
N ILE A 66 17.07 3.30 17.90
CA ILE A 66 16.33 4.38 17.25
C ILE A 66 15.76 5.29 18.34
N LYS A 67 16.00 6.60 18.21
CA LYS A 67 15.39 7.64 19.04
C LYS A 67 14.29 8.29 18.22
N ASP A 68 13.04 8.09 18.63
CA ASP A 68 11.87 8.60 17.93
C ASP A 68 10.95 9.34 18.91
N SER A 69 9.99 10.10 18.40
CA SER A 69 9.02 10.85 19.20
C SER A 69 7.81 11.23 18.36
N TYR A 70 6.70 11.57 19.03
CA TYR A 70 5.53 12.17 18.39
C TYR A 70 5.90 13.40 17.54
N ASP A 71 6.66 14.35 18.11
CA ASP A 71 7.01 15.59 17.42
C ASP A 71 7.83 15.35 16.15
N LEU A 72 8.77 14.40 16.19
CA LEU A 72 9.56 14.04 15.01
C LEU A 72 8.69 13.38 13.94
N ALA A 73 7.84 12.43 14.35
CA ALA A 73 6.93 11.76 13.43
C ALA A 73 5.91 12.73 12.80
N LEU A 74 5.39 13.68 13.58
CA LEU A 74 4.47 14.70 13.09
C LEU A 74 5.16 15.65 12.10
N ARG A 75 6.40 16.06 12.36
CA ARG A 75 7.18 16.87 11.43
C ARG A 75 7.38 16.17 10.09
N ASP A 76 7.83 14.91 10.13
CA ASP A 76 8.01 14.07 8.95
C ASP A 76 6.69 13.91 8.17
N TRP A 77 5.58 13.75 8.90
CA TRP A 77 4.25 13.64 8.32
C TRP A 77 3.83 14.93 7.61
N MET A 78 3.98 16.09 8.26
CA MET A 78 3.60 17.38 7.69
C MET A 78 4.49 17.77 6.49
N GLY A 79 5.79 17.46 6.55
CA GLY A 79 6.72 17.66 5.43
C GLY A 79 6.41 16.77 4.22
N SER A 80 5.91 15.54 4.47
CA SER A 80 5.45 14.63 3.41
C SER A 80 4.09 15.02 2.82
N ALA A 81 3.16 15.42 3.70
CA ALA A 81 1.80 15.73 3.32
C ALA A 81 1.70 17.04 2.53
N GLN A 82 2.47 18.05 2.92
CA GLN A 82 2.51 19.37 2.26
C GLN A 82 1.10 19.96 2.06
N PHE A 83 0.27 19.87 3.09
CA PHE A 83 -1.10 20.39 3.07
C PHE A 83 -1.12 21.90 2.73
N ASP A 84 -1.60 22.21 1.53
CA ASP A 84 -1.53 23.52 0.89
C ASP A 84 -2.88 24.04 0.39
N ARG A 85 -3.98 23.27 0.58
CA ARG A 85 -5.34 23.65 0.17
C ARG A 85 -6.22 23.94 1.37
N ASP A 86 -7.23 24.80 1.20
CA ASP A 86 -8.22 25.08 2.25
C ASP A 86 -9.01 23.81 2.65
N GLU A 87 -9.27 22.92 1.69
CA GLU A 87 -9.94 21.63 1.92
C GLU A 87 -9.13 20.66 2.79
N ASP A 88 -7.85 20.95 3.08
CA ASP A 88 -6.99 20.14 3.95
C ASP A 88 -7.23 20.31 5.45
N ALA A 89 -8.23 21.09 5.85
CA ALA A 89 -8.58 21.30 7.27
C ALA A 89 -8.90 19.98 8.00
N TRP A 90 -9.70 19.09 7.41
CA TRP A 90 -9.96 17.76 7.98
C TRP A 90 -8.79 16.79 7.81
N PRO A 91 -8.17 16.66 6.62
CA PRO A 91 -6.95 15.88 6.43
C PRO A 91 -5.85 16.15 7.47
N ARG A 92 -5.59 17.42 7.81
CA ARG A 92 -4.59 17.78 8.81
C ARG A 92 -4.94 17.28 10.21
N LYS A 93 -6.19 17.43 10.64
CA LYS A 93 -6.66 16.92 11.94
C LYS A 93 -6.58 15.40 12.02
N TRP A 94 -6.91 14.71 10.93
CA TRP A 94 -6.77 13.27 10.84
C TRP A 94 -5.31 12.81 10.89
N ALA A 95 -4.40 13.55 10.27
CA ALA A 95 -2.96 13.29 10.33
C ALA A 95 -2.45 13.38 11.77
N GLU A 96 -2.75 14.47 12.46
CA GLU A 96 -2.38 14.69 13.87
C GLU A 96 -2.91 13.57 14.78
N ALA A 97 -4.20 13.24 14.64
CA ALA A 97 -4.85 12.21 15.43
C ALA A 97 -4.28 10.80 15.13
N TYR A 98 -3.92 10.52 13.88
CA TYR A 98 -3.29 9.25 13.52
C TYR A 98 -1.88 9.12 14.09
N VAL A 99 -1.07 10.18 14.02
CA VAL A 99 0.28 10.17 14.61
C VAL A 99 0.21 10.02 16.12
N GLU A 100 -0.77 10.64 16.78
CA GLU A 100 -1.04 10.45 18.21
C GLU A 100 -1.41 8.98 18.51
N PHE A 101 -2.30 8.40 17.73
CA PHE A 101 -2.64 6.98 17.84
C PHE A 101 -1.42 6.07 17.64
N ALA A 102 -0.60 6.34 16.62
CA ALA A 102 0.61 5.57 16.31
C ALA A 102 1.72 5.68 17.36
N ALA A 103 1.80 6.82 18.07
CA ALA A 103 2.72 7.05 19.18
C ALA A 103 2.19 6.55 20.54
N GLY A 104 0.87 6.40 20.66
CA GLY A 104 0.19 6.02 21.89
C GLY A 104 -0.49 4.65 21.81
N GLU A 105 -1.82 4.68 21.68
CA GLU A 105 -2.69 3.51 21.89
C GLU A 105 -2.47 2.37 20.89
N MET A 106 -2.03 2.64 19.65
CA MET A 106 -2.01 1.65 18.56
C MET A 106 -1.28 0.37 18.96
N ARG A 107 -0.02 0.50 19.41
CA ARG A 107 0.82 -0.65 19.74
C ARG A 107 0.24 -1.48 20.91
N PRO A 108 -0.02 -0.93 22.11
CA PRO A 108 -0.55 -1.73 23.22
C PRO A 108 -1.91 -2.34 22.88
N TRP A 109 -2.81 -1.59 22.25
CA TRP A 109 -4.14 -2.11 21.89
C TRP A 109 -4.08 -3.30 20.91
N LEU A 110 -3.27 -3.19 19.85
CA LEU A 110 -3.08 -4.29 18.91
C LEU A 110 -2.33 -5.47 19.55
N HIS A 111 -1.37 -5.20 20.43
CA HIS A 111 -0.68 -6.24 21.19
C HIS A 111 -1.64 -7.02 22.10
N ASP A 112 -2.56 -6.34 22.77
CA ASP A 112 -3.55 -6.97 23.65
C ASP A 112 -4.57 -7.80 22.86
N MET A 113 -4.85 -7.42 21.60
CA MET A 113 -5.62 -8.23 20.65
C MET A 113 -4.89 -9.52 20.19
N GLY A 114 -3.60 -9.63 20.51
CA GLY A 114 -2.72 -10.76 20.18
C GLY A 114 -1.80 -10.52 18.98
N LEU A 115 -1.84 -9.34 18.34
CA LEU A 115 -1.01 -9.06 17.18
C LEU A 115 0.46 -8.92 17.60
N ARG A 116 1.37 -9.42 16.76
CA ARG A 116 2.82 -9.42 17.03
C ARG A 116 3.58 -9.01 15.77
N TRP A 117 4.82 -8.55 15.95
CA TRP A 117 5.64 -7.98 14.88
C TRP A 117 7.02 -8.61 14.81
N PHE A 118 7.60 -8.52 13.61
CA PHE A 118 9.01 -8.76 13.38
C PHE A 118 9.85 -7.77 14.20
N PRO A 119 10.88 -8.23 14.93
CA PRO A 119 11.58 -7.38 15.91
C PRO A 119 12.48 -6.31 15.30
N ILE A 120 12.80 -6.39 14.00
CA ILE A 120 13.64 -5.40 13.33
C ILE A 120 12.74 -4.43 12.57
N VAL A 121 12.80 -3.16 12.99
CA VAL A 121 12.02 -2.08 12.40
C VAL A 121 12.59 -1.72 11.03
N GLY A 122 11.73 -1.74 10.02
CA GLY A 122 12.10 -1.45 8.64
C GLY A 122 12.04 0.03 8.31
N TRP A 123 12.63 0.34 7.15
CA TRP A 123 12.58 1.65 6.52
C TRP A 123 12.23 1.42 5.05
N ALA A 124 10.93 1.38 4.74
CA ALA A 124 10.46 1.02 3.40
C ALA A 124 10.77 2.11 2.36
N GLU A 125 10.67 3.37 2.75
CA GLU A 125 10.98 4.51 1.90
C GLU A 125 11.66 5.64 2.70
N ARG A 126 12.75 6.19 2.15
CA ARG A 126 13.58 7.22 2.81
C ARG A 126 13.09 8.64 2.60
N GLY A 127 12.42 8.90 1.49
CA GLY A 127 11.93 10.21 1.10
C GLY A 127 12.89 11.04 0.26
N GLY A 128 12.59 12.33 0.21
CA GLY A 128 13.30 13.34 -0.57
C GLY A 128 14.65 13.77 0.04
N SER A 129 15.13 14.94 -0.38
CA SER A 129 16.49 15.42 -0.07
C SER A 129 16.59 16.37 1.13
N TYR A 130 15.46 16.85 1.67
CA TYR A 130 15.42 17.85 2.75
C TYR A 130 14.71 17.31 3.99
N ALA A 131 15.13 17.78 5.17
CA ALA A 131 14.60 17.33 6.46
C ALA A 131 13.17 17.80 6.77
N ASP A 132 12.66 18.76 6.00
CA ASP A 132 11.28 19.28 6.04
C ASP A 132 10.44 18.82 4.84
N GLY A 133 10.99 17.95 3.98
CA GLY A 133 10.32 17.38 2.83
C GLY A 133 9.70 16.00 3.09
N HIS A 134 9.43 15.27 2.01
CA HIS A 134 8.91 13.90 2.08
C HIS A 134 9.90 12.96 2.73
N GLY A 135 9.40 12.04 3.55
CA GLY A 135 10.16 10.93 4.12
C GLY A 135 10.05 10.79 5.63
N ASN A 136 10.40 9.60 6.11
CA ASN A 136 10.66 9.41 7.53
C ASN A 136 12.09 9.81 7.86
N SER A 137 12.33 10.49 8.98
CA SER A 137 13.67 10.76 9.50
C SER A 137 14.32 9.54 10.17
N VAL A 138 13.50 8.56 10.61
CA VAL A 138 13.94 7.32 11.29
C VAL A 138 13.06 6.13 10.88
N PRO A 139 13.51 4.86 11.05
CA PRO A 139 12.69 3.69 10.72
C PRO A 139 11.41 3.62 11.58
N ARG A 140 10.24 3.49 10.92
CA ARG A 140 8.91 3.35 11.56
C ARG A 140 8.04 2.23 10.98
N PHE A 141 8.56 1.47 10.01
CA PHE A 141 7.79 0.43 9.33
C PHE A 141 7.91 -0.92 10.07
N HIS A 142 6.86 -1.29 10.81
CA HIS A 142 6.81 -2.51 11.60
C HIS A 142 6.05 -3.59 10.84
N ILE A 143 6.73 -4.68 10.48
CA ILE A 143 6.08 -5.79 9.76
C ILE A 143 5.42 -6.73 10.77
N THR A 144 4.13 -7.01 10.60
CA THR A 144 3.37 -7.94 11.43
C THR A 144 3.65 -9.40 11.03
N TRP A 145 3.61 -10.30 12.02
CA TRP A 145 3.59 -11.74 11.72
C TRP A 145 2.28 -12.13 11.03
N GLY A 146 2.37 -13.06 10.09
CA GLY A 146 1.25 -13.48 9.26
C GLY A 146 0.87 -12.48 8.16
N THR A 147 1.61 -11.37 8.01
CA THR A 147 1.38 -10.30 7.03
C THR A 147 -0.09 -9.81 7.03
N GLY A 148 -0.67 -9.46 5.88
CA GLY A 148 -2.07 -9.05 5.73
C GLY A 148 -3.09 -10.04 6.32
N PRO A 149 -3.00 -11.35 6.01
CA PRO A 149 -3.89 -12.36 6.58
C PRO A 149 -3.81 -12.43 8.11
N GLY A 150 -2.60 -12.33 8.67
CA GLY A 150 -2.35 -12.31 10.11
C GLY A 150 -2.98 -11.11 10.80
N VAL A 151 -2.85 -9.90 10.23
CA VAL A 151 -3.56 -8.70 10.74
C VAL A 151 -5.06 -8.90 10.70
N LEU A 152 -5.59 -9.39 9.58
CA LEU A 152 -7.02 -9.59 9.38
C LEU A 152 -7.61 -10.61 10.36
N GLU A 153 -6.90 -11.68 10.69
CA GLU A 153 -7.44 -12.77 11.52
C GLU A 153 -7.90 -12.27 12.90
N HIS A 154 -7.23 -11.28 13.49
CA HIS A 154 -7.64 -10.71 14.77
C HIS A 154 -9.00 -10.00 14.70
N PHE A 155 -9.30 -9.31 13.60
CA PHE A 155 -10.60 -8.68 13.38
C PHE A 155 -11.65 -9.69 12.92
N LYS A 156 -11.27 -10.63 12.04
CA LYS A 156 -12.15 -11.72 11.59
C LYS A 156 -12.65 -12.55 12.77
N ARG A 157 -11.78 -12.90 13.73
CA ARG A 157 -12.16 -13.63 14.94
C ARG A 157 -13.22 -12.88 15.74
N ARG A 158 -12.99 -11.60 16.07
CA ARG A 158 -13.98 -10.77 16.79
C ARG A 158 -15.32 -10.69 16.04
N VAL A 159 -15.28 -10.49 14.72
CA VAL A 159 -16.50 -10.49 13.91
C VAL A 159 -17.21 -11.84 13.95
N ARG A 160 -16.49 -12.97 13.81
CA ARG A 160 -17.06 -14.32 13.91
C ARG A 160 -17.70 -14.59 15.27
N ASP A 161 -17.08 -14.13 16.36
CA ASP A 161 -17.64 -14.26 17.71
C ASP A 161 -18.99 -13.52 17.80
N HIS A 162 -19.08 -12.32 17.25
CA HIS A 162 -20.32 -11.53 17.20
C HIS A 162 -21.37 -12.09 16.22
N VAL A 163 -20.94 -12.77 15.14
CA VAL A 163 -21.85 -13.56 14.30
C VAL A 163 -22.44 -14.71 15.12
N GLY A 164 -21.62 -15.44 15.88
CA GLY A 164 -22.07 -16.51 16.77
C GLY A 164 -23.06 -16.03 17.86
N ASN A 165 -22.93 -14.78 18.29
CA ASN A 165 -23.84 -14.13 19.25
C ASN A 165 -25.07 -13.48 18.60
N GLY A 166 -25.23 -13.57 17.28
CA GLY A 166 -26.36 -12.98 16.55
C GLY A 166 -26.35 -11.45 16.47
N LEU A 167 -25.20 -10.82 16.71
CA LEU A 167 -25.02 -9.37 16.61
C LEU A 167 -24.59 -8.93 15.20
N ILE A 168 -23.81 -9.75 14.50
CA ILE A 168 -23.34 -9.43 13.14
C ILE A 168 -23.91 -10.43 12.14
N GLU A 169 -24.41 -9.92 11.02
CA GLU A 169 -24.75 -10.71 9.84
C GLU A 169 -23.83 -10.36 8.67
N LEU A 170 -23.32 -11.38 7.98
CA LEU A 170 -22.47 -11.21 6.79
C LEU A 170 -23.29 -11.56 5.53
N LYS A 171 -23.36 -10.61 4.60
CA LYS A 171 -24.11 -10.71 3.35
C LYS A 171 -23.15 -10.57 2.17
N PHE A 172 -22.59 -11.71 1.75
CA PHE A 172 -21.73 -11.79 0.57
C PHE A 172 -22.55 -11.86 -0.71
N ARG A 173 -21.92 -11.55 -1.85
CA ARG A 173 -22.59 -11.44 -3.15
C ARG A 173 -23.74 -10.43 -3.13
N HIS A 174 -23.62 -9.37 -2.33
CA HIS A 174 -24.56 -8.25 -2.31
C HIS A 174 -23.82 -7.00 -2.81
N GLN A 175 -24.09 -6.60 -4.05
CA GLN A 175 -23.51 -5.40 -4.65
C GLN A 175 -24.39 -4.20 -4.33
N VAL A 176 -23.84 -3.21 -3.63
CA VAL A 176 -24.58 -1.97 -3.33
C VAL A 176 -24.59 -1.06 -4.55
N SER A 177 -25.79 -0.57 -4.88
CA SER A 177 -26.03 0.36 -6.00
C SER A 177 -26.63 1.69 -5.54
N HIS A 178 -27.30 1.69 -4.39
CA HIS A 178 -27.92 2.88 -3.82
C HIS A 178 -27.73 2.96 -2.30
N ILE A 179 -27.55 4.19 -1.80
CA ILE A 179 -27.75 4.53 -0.40
C ILE A 179 -29.16 5.11 -0.30
N ILE A 180 -29.98 4.52 0.58
CA ILE A 180 -31.38 4.93 0.77
C ILE A 180 -31.38 6.18 1.65
N MET A 181 -31.84 7.30 1.08
CA MET A 181 -31.94 8.59 1.77
C MET A 181 -33.38 8.89 2.16
N GLN A 182 -33.60 9.34 3.39
CA GLN A 182 -34.89 9.83 3.87
C GLN A 182 -34.69 11.09 4.70
N ASN A 183 -35.37 12.18 4.35
CA ASN A 183 -35.24 13.49 5.01
C ASN A 183 -33.76 13.91 5.14
N SER A 184 -33.00 13.76 4.04
CA SER A 184 -31.55 14.04 3.96
C SER A 184 -30.66 13.21 4.88
N ALA A 185 -31.18 12.14 5.50
CA ALA A 185 -30.41 11.20 6.29
C ALA A 185 -30.29 9.84 5.59
N ALA A 186 -29.13 9.22 5.65
CA ALA A 186 -28.96 7.83 5.21
C ALA A 186 -29.74 6.90 6.15
N LYS A 187 -30.51 5.99 5.57
CA LYS A 187 -31.40 5.04 6.28
C LYS A 187 -31.25 3.59 5.85
N GLY A 188 -30.36 3.31 4.91
CA GLY A 188 -30.17 1.97 4.40
C GLY A 188 -29.36 1.93 3.12
N VAL A 189 -29.27 0.75 2.54
CA VAL A 189 -28.67 0.51 1.23
C VAL A 189 -29.52 -0.49 0.45
N SER A 190 -29.45 -0.39 -0.88
CA SER A 190 -30.07 -1.35 -1.79
C SER A 190 -29.18 -1.63 -3.00
N GLY A 191 -29.48 -2.72 -3.69
CA GLY A 191 -28.79 -3.13 -4.91
C GLY A 191 -29.07 -4.59 -5.23
N GLU A 192 -28.09 -5.24 -5.85
CA GLU A 192 -28.25 -6.52 -6.52
C GLU A 192 -27.63 -7.66 -5.70
N VAL A 193 -28.31 -8.79 -5.69
CA VAL A 193 -27.75 -10.07 -5.25
C VAL A 193 -27.09 -10.71 -6.48
N LEU A 194 -25.81 -11.01 -6.37
CA LEU A 194 -25.02 -11.62 -7.44
C LEU A 194 -25.04 -13.15 -7.33
N ALA A 195 -24.93 -13.84 -8.46
CA ALA A 195 -24.75 -15.28 -8.50
C ALA A 195 -23.50 -15.71 -7.71
N ASP A 196 -23.54 -16.90 -7.13
CA ASP A 196 -22.38 -17.49 -6.46
C ASP A 196 -21.17 -17.60 -7.41
N ASP A 197 -19.98 -17.50 -6.85
CA ASP A 197 -18.73 -17.59 -7.60
C ASP A 197 -17.65 -18.35 -6.82
N THR A 198 -16.95 -19.24 -7.50
CA THR A 198 -15.90 -20.11 -6.94
C THR A 198 -14.49 -19.69 -7.34
N ALA A 199 -14.32 -18.54 -7.99
CA ALA A 199 -13.01 -18.03 -8.38
C ALA A 199 -12.05 -17.96 -7.18
N PRO A 200 -10.74 -18.20 -7.39
CA PRO A 200 -9.76 -18.13 -6.31
C PRO A 200 -9.69 -16.71 -5.73
N HIS A 201 -9.27 -16.58 -4.46
CA HIS A 201 -9.20 -15.29 -3.77
C HIS A 201 -8.48 -14.24 -4.63
N GLY A 202 -9.15 -13.11 -4.89
CA GLY A 202 -8.61 -11.97 -5.61
C GLY A 202 -8.85 -11.98 -7.12
N ALA A 203 -9.18 -13.15 -7.70
CA ALA A 203 -9.49 -13.27 -9.12
C ALA A 203 -10.84 -12.62 -9.47
N LYS A 204 -11.01 -12.33 -10.76
CA LYS A 204 -12.26 -11.74 -11.28
C LYS A 204 -13.44 -12.68 -11.04
N THR A 205 -14.45 -12.21 -10.32
CA THR A 205 -15.73 -12.89 -10.10
C THR A 205 -16.80 -12.36 -11.06
N ASN A 206 -17.88 -13.12 -11.26
CA ASN A 206 -19.03 -12.73 -12.06
C ASN A 206 -19.77 -11.53 -11.45
N ARG A 207 -20.57 -10.86 -12.29
CA ARG A 207 -21.49 -9.78 -11.92
C ARG A 207 -22.92 -10.13 -12.38
N ASP A 208 -23.23 -11.42 -12.39
CA ASP A 208 -24.50 -11.93 -12.88
C ASP A 208 -25.56 -11.72 -11.79
N GLU A 209 -26.57 -10.92 -12.08
CA GLU A 209 -27.62 -10.55 -11.11
C GLU A 209 -28.66 -11.66 -11.01
N VAL A 210 -28.96 -12.11 -9.77
CA VAL A 210 -29.96 -13.17 -9.48
C VAL A 210 -31.09 -12.69 -8.57
N GLY A 211 -31.05 -11.44 -8.14
CA GLY A 211 -32.10 -10.82 -7.33
C GLY A 211 -31.71 -9.42 -6.86
N GLU A 212 -32.56 -8.85 -6.02
CA GLU A 212 -32.39 -7.53 -5.43
C GLU A 212 -32.50 -7.60 -3.91
N PHE A 213 -31.94 -6.61 -3.21
CA PHE A 213 -32.05 -6.50 -1.76
C PHE A 213 -32.22 -5.06 -1.28
N GLU A 214 -32.80 -4.94 -0.09
CA GLU A 214 -32.81 -3.70 0.69
C GLU A 214 -32.52 -4.02 2.15
N PHE A 215 -31.60 -3.27 2.75
CA PHE A 215 -31.32 -3.30 4.18
C PHE A 215 -31.44 -1.92 4.79
N TYR A 216 -31.97 -1.85 6.01
CA TYR A 216 -32.29 -0.60 6.69
C TYR A 216 -31.51 -0.46 8.00
N ALA A 217 -30.90 0.70 8.21
CA ALA A 217 -30.22 1.05 9.46
C ALA A 217 -30.10 2.57 9.59
N PRO A 218 -30.10 3.13 10.82
CA PRO A 218 -29.89 4.55 11.03
C PRO A 218 -28.46 5.02 10.71
N ALA A 219 -27.51 4.10 10.52
CA ALA A 219 -26.13 4.38 10.13
C ALA A 219 -25.66 3.49 8.98
N VAL A 220 -25.03 4.09 7.97
CA VAL A 220 -24.37 3.43 6.84
C VAL A 220 -22.88 3.82 6.84
N ILE A 221 -22.00 2.84 6.96
CA ILE A 221 -20.55 3.01 7.00
C ILE A 221 -19.94 2.45 5.72
N VAL A 222 -19.40 3.32 4.86
CA VAL A 222 -18.79 2.93 3.58
C VAL A 222 -17.31 2.63 3.78
N THR A 223 -16.88 1.41 3.46
CA THR A 223 -15.51 0.89 3.63
C THR A 223 -15.03 0.11 2.40
N SER A 224 -15.38 0.61 1.21
CA SER A 224 -15.30 -0.08 -0.08
C SER A 224 -13.95 -0.08 -0.79
N GLY A 225 -12.91 0.53 -0.20
CA GLY A 225 -11.60 0.66 -0.86
C GLY A 225 -11.51 1.84 -1.84
N GLY A 226 -10.41 1.91 -2.59
CA GLY A 226 -10.10 2.98 -3.56
C GLY A 226 -10.37 2.58 -5.01
N ILE A 227 -9.65 3.22 -5.94
CA ILE A 227 -9.88 3.07 -7.40
C ILE A 227 -8.78 2.27 -8.11
N GLY A 228 -7.78 1.75 -7.39
CA GLY A 228 -6.54 1.23 -7.99
C GLY A 228 -6.71 0.09 -9.01
N GLY A 229 -7.82 -0.66 -8.95
CA GLY A 229 -8.14 -1.75 -9.89
C GLY A 229 -8.85 -1.25 -11.16
N ASN A 230 -9.23 0.02 -11.21
CA ASN A 230 -9.97 0.64 -12.30
C ASN A 230 -9.11 1.69 -13.00
N PHE A 231 -8.39 1.28 -14.05
CA PHE A 231 -7.48 2.17 -14.79
C PHE A 231 -8.19 3.35 -15.44
N GLU A 232 -9.47 3.24 -15.81
CA GLU A 232 -10.21 4.38 -16.37
C GLU A 232 -10.41 5.46 -15.30
N MET A 233 -10.81 5.07 -14.09
CA MET A 233 -10.94 6.01 -12.96
C MET A 233 -9.59 6.58 -12.51
N VAL A 234 -8.53 5.77 -12.50
CA VAL A 234 -7.15 6.25 -12.25
C VAL A 234 -6.77 7.34 -13.27
N ARG A 235 -6.96 7.09 -14.57
CA ARG A 235 -6.64 8.07 -15.62
C ARG A 235 -7.51 9.32 -15.54
N LYS A 236 -8.79 9.17 -15.19
CA LYS A 236 -9.71 10.30 -14.97
C LYS A 236 -9.26 11.19 -13.81
N SER A 237 -8.71 10.60 -12.76
CA SER A 237 -8.26 11.31 -11.55
C SER A 237 -6.78 11.72 -11.62
N TRP A 238 -6.10 11.51 -12.75
CA TRP A 238 -4.66 11.71 -12.85
C TRP A 238 -4.25 13.19 -12.80
N PRO A 239 -3.32 13.58 -11.92
CA PRO A 239 -2.89 14.98 -11.77
C PRO A 239 -1.90 15.35 -12.90
N ARG A 240 -2.43 15.60 -14.11
CA ARG A 240 -1.64 15.89 -15.31
C ARG A 240 -0.66 17.05 -15.12
N ASP A 241 -1.10 18.11 -14.46
CA ASP A 241 -0.25 19.29 -14.21
C ASP A 241 0.96 19.01 -13.30
N ARG A 242 0.87 17.96 -12.46
CA ARG A 242 1.91 17.62 -11.47
C ARG A 242 2.81 16.48 -11.93
N LEU A 243 2.22 15.45 -12.54
CA LEU A 243 2.89 14.19 -12.90
C LEU A 243 3.07 14.00 -14.42
N GLY A 244 2.47 14.84 -15.26
CA GLY A 244 2.41 14.63 -16.71
C GLY A 244 1.29 13.66 -17.11
N GLU A 245 1.34 13.20 -18.35
CA GLU A 245 0.33 12.30 -18.91
C GLU A 245 0.30 10.95 -18.16
N PRO A 246 -0.89 10.38 -17.90
CA PRO A 246 -0.95 9.05 -17.31
C PRO A 246 -0.39 8.00 -18.29
N PRO A 247 0.32 6.97 -17.79
CA PRO A 247 0.76 5.86 -18.61
C PRO A 247 -0.40 5.21 -19.38
N GLN A 248 -0.11 4.84 -20.62
CA GLN A 248 -0.98 3.97 -21.41
C GLN A 248 -0.89 2.55 -20.87
N ASP A 249 0.31 2.08 -20.56
CA ASP A 249 0.55 0.77 -20.00
C ASP A 249 0.81 0.85 -18.48
N MET A 250 -0.02 0.15 -17.70
CA MET A 250 0.08 0.08 -16.25
C MET A 250 -0.17 -1.34 -15.76
N VAL A 251 0.37 -1.65 -14.58
CA VAL A 251 0.04 -2.88 -13.85
C VAL A 251 -0.79 -2.56 -12.60
N ALA A 252 -1.72 -3.45 -12.26
CA ALA A 252 -2.60 -3.33 -11.13
C ALA A 252 -2.00 -4.05 -9.91
N GLY A 253 -1.60 -3.28 -8.92
CA GLY A 253 -1.15 -3.81 -7.64
C GLY A 253 -2.28 -4.22 -6.71
N VAL A 254 -3.54 -4.17 -7.15
CA VAL A 254 -4.74 -4.43 -6.34
C VAL A 254 -5.71 -5.33 -7.09
N PRO A 255 -6.54 -6.12 -6.38
CA PRO A 255 -7.58 -6.92 -7.00
C PRO A 255 -8.56 -6.10 -7.83
N PHE A 256 -9.17 -6.74 -8.83
CA PHE A 256 -10.09 -6.11 -9.79
C PHE A 256 -11.31 -5.43 -9.14
N HIS A 257 -11.73 -5.89 -7.96
CA HIS A 257 -12.90 -5.37 -7.24
C HIS A 257 -12.61 -4.06 -6.48
N VAL A 258 -11.36 -3.58 -6.48
CA VAL A 258 -10.98 -2.26 -5.95
C VAL A 258 -11.28 -1.21 -7.02
N ASP A 259 -12.56 -1.03 -7.32
CA ASP A 259 -13.06 -0.37 -8.53
C ASP A 259 -13.55 1.06 -8.33
N GLY A 260 -13.65 1.53 -7.08
CA GLY A 260 -14.12 2.88 -6.74
C GLY A 260 -15.63 3.10 -6.80
N ARG A 261 -16.46 2.07 -7.06
CA ARG A 261 -17.91 2.22 -7.32
C ARG A 261 -18.63 3.07 -6.28
N MET A 262 -18.36 2.81 -5.00
CA MET A 262 -19.06 3.45 -3.89
C MET A 262 -18.71 4.94 -3.71
N ILE A 263 -17.65 5.46 -4.33
CA ILE A 263 -17.29 6.89 -4.26
C ILE A 263 -18.44 7.73 -4.85
N GLY A 264 -18.80 7.47 -6.11
CA GLY A 264 -19.87 8.21 -6.78
C GLY A 264 -21.26 7.94 -6.19
N ILE A 265 -21.50 6.75 -5.63
CA ILE A 265 -22.75 6.44 -4.91
C ILE A 265 -22.84 7.28 -3.63
N SER A 266 -21.74 7.43 -2.90
CA SER A 266 -21.68 8.22 -1.68
C SER A 266 -21.82 9.72 -1.97
N GLU A 267 -21.25 10.21 -3.06
CA GLU A 267 -21.45 11.60 -3.50
C GLU A 267 -22.92 11.90 -3.82
N LYS A 268 -23.60 10.99 -4.53
CA LYS A 268 -25.04 11.11 -4.80
C LYS A 268 -25.89 11.10 -3.51
N ALA A 269 -25.38 10.50 -2.44
CA ALA A 269 -26.01 10.49 -1.12
C ALA A 269 -25.67 11.73 -0.26
N GLY A 270 -24.93 12.70 -0.80
CA GLY A 270 -24.58 13.96 -0.15
C GLY A 270 -23.15 14.02 0.38
N GLY A 271 -22.35 12.95 0.28
CA GLY A 271 -20.94 12.96 0.62
C GLY A 271 -20.13 13.88 -0.32
N HIS A 272 -18.99 14.37 0.15
CA HIS A 272 -18.10 15.22 -0.64
C HIS A 272 -16.73 14.59 -0.80
N VAL A 273 -16.27 14.44 -2.04
CA VAL A 273 -14.90 14.01 -2.34
C VAL A 273 -14.00 15.24 -2.46
N ILE A 274 -12.88 15.21 -1.75
CA ILE A 274 -11.80 16.21 -1.85
C ILE A 274 -10.50 15.53 -2.26
N ASN A 275 -9.55 16.30 -2.80
CA ASN A 275 -8.20 15.82 -3.11
C ASN A 275 -8.14 14.58 -4.03
N GLY A 276 -9.13 14.36 -4.90
CA GLY A 276 -9.22 13.17 -5.76
C GLY A 276 -8.01 12.97 -6.69
N ASP A 277 -7.25 14.03 -6.95
CA ASP A 277 -6.01 14.04 -7.73
C ASP A 277 -4.77 13.55 -6.95
N ARG A 278 -4.89 13.35 -5.64
CA ARG A 278 -3.81 12.82 -4.79
C ARG A 278 -3.84 11.30 -4.83
N MET A 279 -2.89 10.72 -5.57
CA MET A 279 -2.73 9.28 -5.75
C MET A 279 -1.32 8.82 -5.40
N TRP A 280 -1.20 7.54 -5.07
CA TRP A 280 0.06 6.90 -4.74
C TRP A 280 0.24 5.64 -5.58
N HIS A 281 1.19 5.72 -6.52
CA HIS A 281 1.51 4.69 -7.49
C HIS A 281 3.00 4.44 -7.45
N TYR A 282 3.37 3.17 -7.45
CA TYR A 282 4.77 2.78 -7.37
C TYR A 282 5.41 2.71 -8.74
N THR A 283 6.70 3.02 -8.81
CA THR A 283 7.48 2.98 -10.05
C THR A 283 8.33 1.72 -10.16
N GLU A 284 8.38 0.91 -9.10
CA GLU A 284 9.07 -0.38 -9.07
C GLU A 284 8.13 -1.57 -9.32
N GLY A 285 7.15 -1.41 -10.22
CA GLY A 285 6.21 -2.47 -10.58
C GLY A 285 6.81 -3.47 -11.57
N VAL A 286 6.52 -4.75 -11.40
CA VAL A 286 6.76 -5.80 -12.40
C VAL A 286 5.47 -6.58 -12.66
N ARG A 287 5.33 -7.13 -13.85
CA ARG A 287 4.22 -8.01 -14.20
C ARG A 287 4.35 -9.33 -13.47
N ASN A 288 3.28 -9.74 -12.83
CA ASN A 288 3.28 -11.03 -12.14
C ASN A 288 3.30 -12.16 -13.18
N TRP A 289 4.32 -13.02 -13.11
CA TRP A 289 4.46 -14.18 -13.98
C TRP A 289 3.35 -15.23 -13.76
N ASN A 290 2.71 -15.21 -12.58
CA ASN A 290 1.56 -16.05 -12.23
C ASN A 290 0.39 -15.16 -11.72
N PRO A 291 -0.32 -14.48 -12.62
CA PRO A 291 -1.31 -13.47 -12.25
C PRO A 291 -2.56 -14.10 -11.60
N ILE A 292 -3.17 -13.36 -10.68
CA ILE A 292 -4.40 -13.76 -9.96
C ILE A 292 -5.57 -12.92 -10.47
N TRP A 293 -5.35 -11.63 -10.69
CA TRP A 293 -6.31 -10.70 -11.29
C TRP A 293 -5.79 -10.13 -12.62
N PRO A 294 -6.66 -9.50 -13.42
CA PRO A 294 -6.25 -8.84 -14.66
C PRO A 294 -5.17 -7.79 -14.43
N SER A 295 -4.14 -7.78 -15.29
CA SER A 295 -2.99 -6.87 -15.19
C SER A 295 -2.24 -6.93 -13.86
N HIS A 296 -2.23 -8.09 -13.16
CA HIS A 296 -1.60 -8.24 -11.85
C HIS A 296 -0.12 -7.82 -11.87
N GLY A 297 0.18 -6.74 -11.14
CA GLY A 297 1.53 -6.26 -10.88
C GLY A 297 1.98 -6.52 -9.46
N ILE A 298 3.27 -6.77 -9.28
CA ILE A 298 3.93 -6.86 -7.98
C ILE A 298 4.89 -5.69 -7.85
N ARG A 299 4.86 -4.99 -6.70
CA ARG A 299 5.86 -3.98 -6.38
C ARG A 299 7.10 -4.66 -5.81
N ILE A 300 8.26 -4.36 -6.39
CA ILE A 300 9.53 -4.63 -5.74
C ILE A 300 9.68 -3.61 -4.60
N LEU A 301 9.91 -4.07 -3.38
CA LEU A 301 10.51 -3.25 -2.35
C LEU A 301 12.02 -3.37 -2.56
N PRO A 302 12.72 -2.34 -3.05
CA PRO A 302 14.17 -2.41 -3.25
C PRO A 302 14.93 -1.97 -1.99
N GLY A 303 16.21 -2.30 -1.95
CA GLY A 303 17.18 -1.57 -1.14
C GLY A 303 17.89 -0.54 -2.03
N PRO A 304 18.76 0.31 -1.45
CA PRO A 304 19.32 1.46 -2.14
C PRO A 304 20.36 1.10 -3.22
N SER A 305 20.73 -0.18 -3.39
CA SER A 305 21.93 -0.55 -4.15
C SER A 305 21.73 -0.68 -5.66
N SER A 306 20.52 -1.02 -6.13
CA SER A 306 20.24 -1.13 -7.58
C SER A 306 20.48 0.21 -8.26
N MET A 307 21.19 0.24 -9.39
CA MET A 307 21.25 1.47 -10.18
C MET A 307 19.94 1.65 -10.95
N TRP A 308 19.35 2.84 -10.88
CA TRP A 308 18.07 3.15 -11.52
C TRP A 308 18.27 4.06 -12.71
N PHE A 309 17.79 3.63 -13.87
CA PHE A 309 17.87 4.35 -15.13
C PHE A 309 16.48 4.60 -15.70
N ASP A 310 16.31 5.70 -16.43
CA ASP A 310 15.15 5.89 -17.30
C ASP A 310 15.18 4.93 -18.51
N ALA A 311 14.16 5.01 -19.36
CA ALA A 311 14.02 4.18 -20.56
C ALA A 311 15.20 4.33 -21.55
N GLU A 312 15.88 5.47 -21.56
CA GLU A 312 16.99 5.80 -22.47
C GLU A 312 18.37 5.46 -21.89
N GLY A 313 18.40 4.87 -20.68
CA GLY A 313 19.65 4.46 -20.03
C GLY A 313 20.37 5.60 -19.30
N ASN A 314 19.70 6.72 -19.03
CA ASN A 314 20.24 7.76 -18.16
C ASN A 314 19.92 7.45 -16.71
N ARG A 315 20.94 7.51 -15.85
CA ARG A 315 20.75 7.28 -14.42
C ARG A 315 19.89 8.40 -13.83
N LEU A 316 18.85 8.00 -13.09
CA LEU A 316 17.98 8.96 -12.43
C LEU A 316 18.76 9.76 -11.39
N LYS A 317 18.46 11.06 -11.30
CA LYS A 317 19.13 11.99 -10.39
C LYS A 317 18.54 11.87 -8.98
N PRO A 318 19.35 12.02 -7.92
CA PRO A 318 18.84 12.11 -6.56
C PRO A 318 17.75 13.21 -6.44
N PRO A 319 16.69 12.98 -5.65
CA PRO A 319 16.48 11.84 -4.74
C PRO A 319 15.89 10.58 -5.39
N CYS A 320 15.79 10.49 -6.73
CA CYS A 320 15.20 9.35 -7.44
C CYS A 320 16.11 8.11 -7.41
N LEU A 321 16.27 7.55 -6.22
CA LEU A 321 17.03 6.34 -5.90
C LEU A 321 16.04 5.25 -5.46
N PRO A 322 16.39 3.96 -5.61
CA PRO A 322 15.48 2.89 -5.20
C PRO A 322 15.12 2.99 -3.71
N GLY A 323 13.82 3.04 -3.39
CA GLY A 323 13.31 3.16 -2.02
C GLY A 323 13.47 4.55 -1.39
N PHE A 324 13.50 5.62 -2.19
CA PHE A 324 13.61 7.01 -1.72
C PHE A 324 12.36 7.85 -1.96
N ASP A 325 12.13 8.35 -3.17
CA ASP A 325 11.03 9.28 -3.45
C ASP A 325 10.20 8.76 -4.63
N THR A 326 9.13 8.03 -4.31
CA THR A 326 8.30 7.34 -5.30
C THR A 326 7.63 8.33 -6.26
N LEU A 327 6.98 9.38 -5.77
CA LEU A 327 6.26 10.32 -6.63
C LEU A 327 7.20 11.28 -7.36
N GLY A 328 8.31 11.69 -6.73
CA GLY A 328 9.38 12.41 -7.42
C GLY A 328 9.96 11.58 -8.57
N THR A 329 10.19 10.29 -8.33
CA THR A 329 10.69 9.37 -9.37
C THR A 329 9.66 9.17 -10.48
N LEU A 330 8.38 9.01 -10.14
CA LEU A 330 7.30 8.89 -11.13
C LEU A 330 7.27 10.10 -12.07
N LYS A 331 7.38 11.30 -11.51
CA LYS A 331 7.43 12.54 -12.30
C LYS A 331 8.64 12.58 -13.24
N GLU A 332 9.83 12.22 -12.76
CA GLU A 332 11.03 12.22 -13.59
C GLU A 332 10.98 11.16 -14.69
N ILE A 333 10.40 9.97 -14.43
CA ILE A 333 10.17 8.95 -15.47
C ILE A 333 9.25 9.51 -16.56
N LEU A 334 8.06 10.01 -16.19
CA LEU A 334 7.07 10.47 -17.17
C LEU A 334 7.53 11.70 -17.97
N LYS A 335 8.40 12.53 -17.38
CA LYS A 335 9.01 13.68 -18.07
C LYS A 335 9.86 13.26 -19.28
N THR A 336 10.37 12.04 -19.32
CA THR A 336 11.12 11.52 -20.47
C THR A 336 10.23 11.21 -21.68
N GLY A 337 8.91 11.18 -21.50
CA GLY A 337 7.96 10.73 -22.51
C GLY A 337 7.80 9.20 -22.57
N HIS A 338 8.54 8.46 -21.74
CA HIS A 338 8.42 7.01 -21.58
C HIS A 338 7.71 6.65 -20.27
N GLU A 339 7.10 5.48 -20.23
CA GLU A 339 6.27 5.01 -19.10
C GLU A 339 6.90 3.87 -18.29
N TYR A 340 8.18 3.57 -18.55
CA TYR A 340 8.92 2.52 -17.87
C TYR A 340 10.34 2.98 -17.53
N SER A 341 10.99 2.23 -16.64
CA SER A 341 12.37 2.48 -16.21
C SER A 341 13.12 1.17 -15.99
N TRP A 342 14.41 1.23 -15.66
CA TRP A 342 15.25 0.05 -15.45
C TRP A 342 15.93 0.06 -14.10
N PHE A 343 15.86 -1.06 -13.39
CA PHE A 343 16.92 -1.41 -12.45
C PHE A 343 18.02 -2.19 -13.14
N VAL A 344 19.27 -1.85 -12.84
CA VAL A 344 20.45 -2.68 -13.12
C VAL A 344 21.12 -3.02 -11.80
N LEU A 345 21.36 -4.30 -11.57
CA LEU A 345 21.87 -4.83 -10.32
C LEU A 345 22.63 -6.15 -10.52
N THR A 346 23.12 -6.71 -9.41
CA THR A 346 23.81 -8.00 -9.39
C THR A 346 23.03 -9.05 -8.60
N GLN A 347 23.42 -10.32 -8.74
CA GLN A 347 22.90 -11.39 -7.88
C GLN A 347 23.09 -11.10 -6.37
N LYS A 348 24.18 -10.42 -5.99
CA LYS A 348 24.43 -10.06 -4.58
C LYS A 348 23.45 -9.01 -4.05
N VAL A 349 23.01 -8.10 -4.91
CA VAL A 349 21.98 -7.10 -4.57
C VAL A 349 20.61 -7.75 -4.52
N ILE A 350 20.16 -8.41 -5.60
CA ILE A 350 18.79 -8.94 -5.68
C ILE A 350 18.50 -9.91 -4.53
N LYS A 351 19.46 -10.76 -4.20
CA LYS A 351 19.36 -11.73 -3.11
C LYS A 351 19.04 -11.08 -1.76
N LYS A 352 19.63 -9.93 -1.47
CA LYS A 352 19.54 -9.30 -0.15
C LYS A 352 18.51 -8.19 -0.09
N GLU A 353 18.31 -7.49 -1.20
CA GLU A 353 17.57 -6.23 -1.24
C GLU A 353 16.21 -6.32 -1.91
N PHE A 354 15.90 -7.36 -2.69
CA PHE A 354 14.56 -7.50 -3.23
C PHE A 354 13.66 -8.23 -2.23
N ALA A 355 12.62 -7.52 -1.81
CA ALA A 355 11.43 -8.14 -1.24
C ALA A 355 10.27 -7.83 -2.19
N LEU A 356 9.32 -8.75 -2.31
CA LEU A 356 8.16 -8.56 -3.17
C LEU A 356 6.96 -8.17 -2.30
N SER A 357 6.17 -7.20 -2.75
CA SER A 357 4.91 -6.87 -2.09
C SER A 357 3.92 -8.03 -2.24
N GLY A 358 3.02 -8.21 -1.27
CA GLY A 358 2.02 -9.26 -1.33
C GLY A 358 2.24 -10.30 -0.23
N SER A 359 1.18 -10.73 0.45
CA SER A 359 1.27 -11.81 1.43
C SER A 359 1.62 -13.15 0.77
N GLU A 360 1.13 -13.35 -0.45
CA GLU A 360 1.35 -14.50 -1.32
C GLU A 360 2.80 -14.64 -1.80
N GLN A 361 3.55 -13.54 -1.81
CA GLN A 361 4.97 -13.55 -2.18
C GLN A 361 5.90 -13.74 -0.96
N ASN A 362 5.35 -13.84 0.26
CA ASN A 362 6.13 -13.93 1.50
C ASN A 362 5.64 -15.07 2.41
N PRO A 363 5.64 -16.34 1.93
CA PRO A 363 5.09 -17.48 2.69
C PRO A 363 5.83 -17.72 4.01
N ASP A 364 7.11 -17.38 4.11
CA ASP A 364 7.89 -17.47 5.35
C ASP A 364 7.38 -16.53 6.46
N MET A 365 6.86 -15.36 6.08
CA MET A 365 6.26 -14.40 7.01
C MET A 365 4.76 -14.61 7.20
N THR A 366 4.07 -15.12 6.17
CA THR A 366 2.61 -15.32 6.16
C THR A 366 2.21 -16.61 6.89
N ASP A 367 2.87 -17.72 6.60
CA ASP A 367 2.55 -19.03 7.17
C ASP A 367 3.57 -19.49 8.23
N GLY A 368 4.75 -18.86 8.25
CA GLY A 368 5.87 -19.24 9.11
C GLY A 368 6.04 -18.40 10.38
N GLY A 369 6.95 -18.86 11.25
CA GLY A 369 7.40 -18.12 12.44
C GLY A 369 8.82 -17.57 12.29
N TRP A 370 9.35 -16.99 13.37
CA TRP A 370 10.72 -16.47 13.41
C TRP A 370 11.79 -17.52 13.07
N LYS A 371 11.50 -18.81 13.32
CA LYS A 371 12.39 -19.93 13.00
C LYS A 371 12.45 -20.15 11.49
N GLU A 372 11.31 -20.16 10.82
CA GLU A 372 11.21 -20.36 9.36
C GLU A 372 11.87 -19.21 8.60
N VAL A 373 11.67 -17.94 9.02
CA VAL A 373 12.36 -16.78 8.41
C VAL A 373 13.88 -16.88 8.55
N LEU A 374 14.37 -17.28 9.72
CA LEU A 374 15.80 -17.46 9.95
C LEU A 374 16.35 -18.66 9.15
N PHE A 375 15.59 -19.75 9.09
CA PHE A 375 15.94 -20.98 8.39
C PHE A 375 16.02 -20.78 6.87
N GLN A 376 15.04 -20.09 6.26
CA GLN A 376 15.06 -19.73 4.83
C GLN A 376 16.26 -18.83 4.49
N ARG A 377 16.61 -17.88 5.36
CA ARG A 377 17.78 -17.01 5.14
C ARG A 377 19.12 -17.73 5.27
N ILE A 378 19.19 -18.82 6.03
CA ILE A 378 20.39 -19.66 6.15
C ILE A 378 20.51 -20.63 4.98
N LEU A 379 19.40 -21.23 4.53
CA LEU A 379 19.38 -22.22 3.44
C LEU A 379 19.53 -21.62 2.03
N THR A 380 19.21 -20.34 1.83
CA THR A 380 19.24 -19.69 0.51
C THR A 380 20.64 -19.51 -0.10
N GLY A 381 21.73 -19.84 0.60
CA GLY A 381 23.06 -20.03 -0.02
C GLY A 381 23.52 -18.83 -0.85
N SER A 382 23.63 -18.96 -2.18
CA SER A 382 23.94 -17.87 -3.14
C SER A 382 22.71 -17.29 -3.86
N LYS A 383 21.51 -17.88 -3.66
CA LYS A 383 20.26 -17.52 -4.33
C LYS A 383 19.42 -16.53 -3.50
N ALA A 384 18.51 -15.80 -4.14
CA ALA A 384 17.46 -15.02 -3.50
C ALA A 384 16.39 -15.93 -2.89
N THR A 385 15.37 -15.33 -2.27
CA THR A 385 14.16 -16.07 -1.83
C THR A 385 13.50 -16.76 -3.02
N ALA A 386 12.84 -17.90 -2.81
CA ALA A 386 12.22 -18.67 -3.89
C ALA A 386 11.27 -17.84 -4.80
N PRO A 387 10.42 -16.93 -4.28
CA PRO A 387 9.58 -16.07 -5.12
C PRO A 387 10.40 -15.15 -6.05
N VAL A 388 11.46 -14.53 -5.52
CA VAL A 388 12.35 -13.66 -6.31
C VAL A 388 13.10 -14.45 -7.40
N GLU A 389 13.56 -15.67 -7.09
CA GLU A 389 14.16 -16.52 -8.12
C GLU A 389 13.15 -16.96 -9.18
N ALA A 390 11.89 -17.24 -8.82
CA ALA A 390 10.84 -17.54 -9.79
C ALA A 390 10.56 -16.35 -10.73
N PHE A 391 10.58 -15.11 -10.22
CA PHE A 391 10.50 -13.91 -11.08
C PHE A 391 11.69 -13.79 -12.02
N LYS A 392 12.91 -14.12 -11.58
CA LYS A 392 14.07 -14.11 -12.47
C LYS A 392 13.98 -15.18 -13.56
N GLU A 393 13.35 -16.32 -13.28
CA GLU A 393 13.27 -17.46 -14.19
C GLU A 393 12.10 -17.34 -15.17
N HIS A 394 10.95 -16.81 -14.71
CA HIS A 394 9.69 -16.82 -15.47
C HIS A 394 9.14 -15.43 -15.78
N GLY A 395 9.63 -14.39 -15.09
CA GLY A 395 9.14 -13.02 -15.26
C GLY A 395 9.66 -12.41 -16.55
N GLU A 396 8.75 -11.93 -17.40
CA GLU A 396 9.08 -11.29 -18.69
C GLU A 396 9.88 -9.99 -18.55
N ASP A 397 9.83 -9.36 -17.37
CA ASP A 397 10.54 -8.12 -17.08
C ASP A 397 12.01 -8.32 -16.68
N PHE A 398 12.46 -9.56 -16.46
CA PHE A 398 13.79 -9.86 -15.93
C PHE A 398 14.75 -10.32 -17.03
N ILE A 399 15.93 -9.70 -17.08
CA ILE A 399 17.04 -10.08 -17.94
C ILE A 399 18.21 -10.45 -17.04
N VAL A 400 18.73 -11.67 -17.18
CA VAL A 400 19.91 -12.15 -16.45
C VAL A 400 21.02 -12.44 -17.46
N ALA A 401 22.18 -11.81 -17.27
CA ALA A 401 23.29 -11.88 -18.22
C ALA A 401 24.65 -11.97 -17.52
N ASN A 402 25.63 -12.60 -18.18
CA ASN A 402 26.97 -12.73 -17.61
C ASN A 402 27.87 -11.54 -17.98
N THR A 403 27.53 -10.82 -19.06
CA THR A 403 28.26 -9.65 -19.54
C THR A 403 27.34 -8.44 -19.68
N LEU A 404 27.93 -7.24 -19.68
CA LEU A 404 27.16 -6.01 -19.89
C LEU A 404 26.57 -5.95 -21.31
N THR A 405 27.29 -6.44 -22.32
CA THR A 405 26.80 -6.47 -23.71
C THR A 405 25.56 -7.35 -23.85
N GLU A 406 25.57 -8.55 -23.28
CA GLU A 406 24.38 -9.41 -23.25
C GLU A 406 23.21 -8.75 -22.50
N LEU A 407 23.49 -8.05 -21.39
CA LEU A 407 22.49 -7.34 -20.62
C LEU A 407 21.83 -6.23 -21.46
N VAL A 408 22.64 -5.38 -22.11
CA VAL A 408 22.17 -4.27 -22.94
C VAL A 408 21.39 -4.78 -24.15
N ASN A 409 21.83 -5.88 -24.78
CA ASN A 409 21.08 -6.51 -25.86
C ASN A 409 19.69 -6.96 -25.39
N GLY A 410 19.59 -7.57 -24.20
CA GLY A 410 18.30 -7.93 -23.61
C GLY A 410 17.43 -6.71 -23.29
N MET A 411 18.03 -5.66 -22.69
CA MET A 411 17.32 -4.42 -22.38
C MET A 411 16.78 -3.76 -23.65
N ASN A 412 17.59 -3.73 -24.72
CA ASN A 412 17.18 -3.16 -26.01
C ASN A 412 16.11 -4.00 -26.71
N HIS A 413 16.18 -5.33 -26.61
CA HIS A 413 15.13 -6.20 -27.13
C HIS A 413 13.77 -5.93 -26.46
N LEU A 414 13.76 -5.78 -25.13
CA LEU A 414 12.54 -5.58 -24.35
C LEU A 414 12.08 -4.10 -24.26
N GLY A 415 13.00 -3.15 -24.42
CA GLY A 415 12.79 -1.70 -24.28
C GLY A 415 12.75 -0.92 -25.60
N GLY A 416 12.85 -1.58 -26.75
CA GLY A 416 12.76 -0.91 -28.05
C GLY A 416 14.04 -0.22 -28.53
N GLY A 417 15.22 -0.66 -28.06
CA GLY A 417 16.50 -0.30 -28.67
C GLY A 417 17.08 1.06 -28.28
N LEU A 418 16.71 1.61 -27.12
CA LEU A 418 17.10 2.96 -26.69
C LEU A 418 18.42 3.06 -25.92
N ILE A 419 18.96 1.93 -25.45
CA ILE A 419 20.12 1.89 -24.54
C ILE A 419 21.43 1.84 -25.33
N ASP A 420 22.30 2.83 -25.10
CA ASP A 420 23.69 2.81 -25.55
C ASP A 420 24.60 2.14 -24.51
N GLU A 421 25.35 1.09 -24.92
CA GLU A 421 26.20 0.32 -23.99
C GLU A 421 27.31 1.18 -23.38
N ALA A 422 27.97 2.03 -24.19
CA ALA A 422 29.10 2.82 -23.73
C ALA A 422 28.68 3.83 -22.66
N HIS A 423 27.53 4.49 -22.86
CA HIS A 423 26.93 5.40 -21.90
C HIS A 423 26.49 4.70 -20.61
N LEU A 424 25.83 3.54 -20.72
CA LEU A 424 25.43 2.77 -19.53
C LEU A 424 26.66 2.31 -18.73
N ARG A 425 27.68 1.79 -19.43
CA ARG A 425 28.96 1.36 -18.83
C ARG A 425 29.63 2.49 -18.07
N ALA A 426 29.78 3.66 -18.69
CA ALA A 426 30.44 4.80 -18.07
C ALA A 426 29.79 5.22 -16.75
N GLN A 427 28.46 5.17 -16.67
CA GLN A 427 27.71 5.49 -15.45
C GLN A 427 27.89 4.44 -14.35
N ILE A 428 27.91 3.15 -14.70
CA ILE A 428 28.15 2.05 -13.74
C ILE A 428 29.59 2.11 -13.21
N GLU A 429 30.58 2.29 -14.09
CA GLU A 429 31.99 2.42 -13.72
C GLU A 429 32.22 3.63 -12.81
N ALA A 430 31.60 4.78 -13.11
CA ALA A 430 31.69 5.97 -12.28
C ALA A 430 31.24 5.73 -10.83
N ARG A 431 30.16 4.96 -10.63
CA ARG A 431 29.72 4.51 -9.30
C ARG A 431 30.73 3.53 -8.69
N ASP A 432 31.16 2.52 -9.45
CA ASP A 432 32.04 1.46 -8.97
C ASP A 432 33.42 1.98 -8.51
N TYR A 433 33.94 3.05 -9.13
CA TYR A 433 35.15 3.73 -8.69
C TYR A 433 35.02 4.44 -7.32
N GLN A 434 33.81 4.61 -6.80
CA GLN A 434 33.56 5.23 -5.49
C GLN A 434 33.40 4.21 -4.34
N ILE A 435 33.66 2.92 -4.58
CA ILE A 435 33.38 1.84 -3.60
C ILE A 435 34.56 1.53 -2.69
N ASP A 436 35.79 1.68 -3.18
CA ASP A 436 36.99 1.20 -2.48
C ASP A 436 37.40 2.09 -1.29
N ASN A 437 36.75 3.25 -1.13
CA ASN A 437 37.01 4.19 -0.05
C ASN A 437 35.79 4.34 0.87
N PRO A 438 35.99 4.69 2.16
CA PRO A 438 34.89 5.03 3.07
C PRO A 438 34.22 6.38 2.75
N PHE A 439 34.81 7.16 1.83
CA PHE A 439 34.31 8.45 1.37
C PHE A 439 33.82 8.34 -0.07
N THR A 440 32.79 9.10 -0.41
CA THR A 440 32.21 9.12 -1.75
C THR A 440 31.57 10.47 -2.03
N LYS A 441 31.59 10.90 -3.30
CA LYS A 441 30.79 12.02 -3.79
C LYS A 441 29.51 11.58 -4.52
N ASP A 442 29.36 10.28 -4.79
CA ASP A 442 28.17 9.74 -5.44
C ASP A 442 27.04 9.62 -4.41
N ALA A 443 25.91 10.26 -4.70
CA ALA A 443 24.78 10.35 -3.76
C ALA A 443 24.16 8.98 -3.43
N GLN A 444 24.10 8.05 -4.39
CA GLN A 444 23.61 6.71 -4.13
C GLN A 444 24.57 5.94 -3.23
N MET A 445 25.88 6.04 -3.48
CA MET A 445 26.87 5.42 -2.61
C MET A 445 26.83 5.99 -1.19
N ALA A 446 26.66 7.31 -1.03
CA ALA A 446 26.46 7.93 0.27
C ALA A 446 25.21 7.37 0.97
N ALA A 447 24.10 7.23 0.24
CA ALA A 447 22.86 6.62 0.73
C ALA A 447 23.03 5.15 1.16
N ILE A 448 23.75 4.33 0.38
CA ILE A 448 24.03 2.93 0.73
C ILE A 448 24.85 2.85 2.03
N LEU A 449 25.88 3.69 2.17
CA LEU A 449 26.69 3.74 3.38
C LEU A 449 25.86 4.19 4.60
N ALA A 450 25.02 5.22 4.43
CA ALA A 450 24.12 5.71 5.47
C ALA A 450 23.10 4.63 5.90
N ALA A 451 22.49 3.92 4.96
CA ALA A 451 21.59 2.80 5.26
C ALA A 451 22.30 1.73 6.10
N ARG A 452 23.54 1.40 5.77
CA ARG A 452 24.33 0.41 6.50
C ARG A 452 24.83 0.87 7.88
N ASN A 453 24.69 2.15 8.23
CA ASN A 453 24.92 2.61 9.61
C ASN A 453 23.79 2.15 10.54
N TYR A 454 22.58 1.97 10.01
CA TYR A 454 21.50 1.35 10.76
C TYR A 454 21.68 -0.17 10.83
N ARG A 455 21.66 -0.74 12.04
CA ARG A 455 21.88 -2.17 12.28
C ARG A 455 20.86 -3.06 11.55
N GLY A 456 19.59 -2.65 11.53
CA GLY A 456 18.54 -3.40 10.83
C GLY A 456 18.84 -3.55 9.35
N ASP A 457 19.14 -2.44 8.69
CA ASP A 457 19.48 -2.42 7.27
C ASP A 457 20.77 -3.19 6.96
N LYS A 458 21.84 -2.95 7.72
CA LYS A 458 23.13 -3.64 7.54
C LYS A 458 22.99 -5.16 7.55
N LEU A 459 22.19 -5.68 8.49
CA LEU A 459 22.01 -7.11 8.70
C LEU A 459 21.04 -7.70 7.67
N ILE A 460 19.89 -7.06 7.49
CA ILE A 460 18.75 -7.68 6.81
C ILE A 460 18.55 -7.16 5.39
N ARG A 461 18.75 -5.86 5.16
CA ARG A 461 18.16 -5.18 4.00
C ARG A 461 19.16 -4.76 2.93
N THR A 462 20.36 -4.35 3.33
CA THR A 462 21.30 -3.68 2.42
C THR A 462 22.52 -4.56 2.15
N ALA A 463 22.78 -4.82 0.87
CA ALA A 463 23.97 -5.47 0.34
C ALA A 463 25.24 -4.76 0.80
N LYS A 464 26.35 -5.51 0.85
CA LYS A 464 27.67 -4.88 0.99
C LYS A 464 27.98 -4.21 -0.36
N PRO A 465 28.46 -2.95 -0.37
CA PRO A 465 28.98 -2.32 -1.58
C PRO A 465 29.98 -3.22 -2.29
N HIS A 466 29.85 -3.31 -3.61
CA HIS A 466 30.74 -4.05 -4.50
C HIS A 466 30.58 -3.52 -5.92
N LYS A 467 31.62 -3.72 -6.74
CA LYS A 467 31.65 -3.30 -8.13
C LYS A 467 30.75 -4.19 -8.97
N PHE A 468 29.81 -3.60 -9.69
CA PHE A 468 28.86 -4.35 -10.50
C PHE A 468 29.53 -4.99 -11.71
N LEU A 469 30.50 -4.31 -12.34
CA LEU A 469 31.17 -4.83 -13.54
C LEU A 469 32.36 -5.76 -13.24
N ASP A 470 32.67 -6.03 -11.97
CA ASP A 470 33.61 -7.10 -11.62
C ASP A 470 32.94 -8.47 -11.85
N PRO A 471 33.47 -9.33 -12.75
CA PRO A 471 32.87 -10.61 -13.09
C PRO A 471 32.65 -11.54 -11.89
N ALA A 472 33.42 -11.39 -10.81
CA ALA A 472 33.23 -12.17 -9.57
C ALA A 472 31.92 -11.81 -8.82
N ASN A 473 31.24 -10.74 -9.22
CA ASN A 473 29.97 -10.29 -8.67
C ASN A 473 28.77 -10.59 -9.58
N GLY A 474 28.99 -11.19 -10.75
CA GLY A 474 27.94 -11.60 -11.67
C GLY A 474 27.05 -12.74 -11.15
N PRO A 475 25.95 -13.08 -11.87
CA PRO A 475 25.49 -12.42 -13.08
C PRO A 475 24.96 -10.99 -12.83
N LEU A 476 24.94 -10.19 -13.90
CA LEU A 476 24.21 -8.94 -13.97
C LEU A 476 22.73 -9.21 -14.22
N ILE A 477 21.89 -8.32 -13.70
CA ILE A 477 20.44 -8.41 -13.80
C ILE A 477 19.91 -7.04 -14.20
N ALA A 478 19.00 -6.99 -15.16
CA ALA A 478 18.21 -5.82 -15.49
C ALA A 478 16.73 -6.16 -15.30
N VAL A 479 15.97 -5.21 -14.77
CA VAL A 479 14.53 -5.37 -14.52
C VAL A 479 13.79 -4.20 -15.15
N LYS A 480 12.90 -4.47 -16.09
CA LYS A 480 11.99 -3.47 -16.64
C LYS A 480 10.91 -3.17 -15.61
N LEU A 481 10.75 -1.90 -15.26
CA LEU A 481 9.82 -1.47 -14.24
C LEU A 481 8.66 -0.71 -14.85
N HIS A 482 7.45 -1.02 -14.41
CA HIS A 482 6.19 -0.43 -14.83
C HIS A 482 5.61 0.45 -13.72
N VAL A 483 4.80 1.43 -14.12
CA VAL A 483 3.95 2.16 -13.17
C VAL A 483 2.87 1.22 -12.64
N LEU A 484 2.85 1.05 -11.33
CA LEU A 484 1.95 0.15 -10.62
C LEU A 484 0.90 0.94 -9.85
N THR A 485 -0.35 0.78 -10.26
CA THR A 485 -1.47 1.39 -9.55
C THR A 485 -1.63 0.73 -8.18
N ARG A 486 -1.88 1.53 -7.14
CA ARG A 486 -2.03 1.00 -5.79
C ARG A 486 -3.08 1.70 -4.96
N LYS A 487 -2.93 3.01 -4.73
CA LYS A 487 -3.72 3.74 -3.74
C LYS A 487 -4.24 5.08 -4.22
N THR A 488 -5.44 5.42 -3.76
CA THR A 488 -5.92 6.80 -3.73
C THR A 488 -5.65 7.40 -2.36
N LEU A 489 -5.01 8.57 -2.33
CA LEU A 489 -4.78 9.31 -1.09
C LEU A 489 -5.93 10.28 -0.83
N GLY A 490 -6.59 10.81 -1.86
CA GLY A 490 -7.85 11.54 -1.73
C GLY A 490 -9.05 10.63 -1.42
N GLY A 491 -10.20 11.24 -1.09
CA GLY A 491 -11.45 10.50 -0.92
C GLY A 491 -12.56 11.31 -0.27
N LEU A 492 -13.57 10.60 0.25
CA LEU A 492 -14.71 11.17 0.96
C LEU A 492 -14.24 11.90 2.23
N GLN A 493 -14.63 13.17 2.36
CA GLN A 493 -14.31 13.99 3.51
C GLN A 493 -15.07 13.51 4.75
N THR A 494 -14.38 13.39 5.87
CA THR A 494 -14.96 12.98 7.15
C THR A 494 -14.43 13.79 8.33
N ASN A 495 -15.26 13.97 9.36
CA ASN A 495 -14.76 14.42 10.67
C ASN A 495 -14.05 13.29 11.42
N LEU A 496 -13.47 13.55 12.61
CA LEU A 496 -12.71 12.53 13.37
C LEU A 496 -13.56 11.35 13.89
N ASP A 497 -14.88 11.49 13.93
CA ASP A 497 -15.85 10.43 14.25
C ASP A 497 -16.24 9.59 13.00
N SER A 498 -15.52 9.79 11.89
CA SER A 498 -15.76 9.15 10.58
C SER A 498 -17.11 9.50 9.94
N GLN A 499 -17.82 10.52 10.41
CA GLN A 499 -19.05 11.01 9.75
C GLN A 499 -18.67 11.71 8.46
N MET A 500 -19.38 11.41 7.37
CA MET A 500 -19.16 12.11 6.09
C MET A 500 -19.57 13.58 6.22
N VAL A 501 -18.76 14.45 5.62
CA VAL A 501 -19.00 15.88 5.51
C VAL A 501 -19.42 16.17 4.07
N GLY A 502 -20.51 16.92 3.91
CA GLY A 502 -21.01 17.38 2.62
C GLY A 502 -20.26 18.62 2.11
N ALA A 503 -20.52 19.00 0.87
CA ALA A 503 -19.88 20.15 0.24
C ALA A 503 -20.24 21.49 0.92
N ASP A 504 -21.31 21.52 1.71
CA ASP A 504 -21.73 22.64 2.54
C ASP A 504 -21.00 22.70 3.91
N GLY A 505 -20.07 21.77 4.15
CA GLY A 505 -19.32 21.65 5.40
C GLY A 505 -20.12 21.03 6.55
N GLN A 506 -21.37 20.62 6.32
CA GLN A 506 -22.21 19.96 7.33
C GLN A 506 -22.04 18.45 7.30
N VAL A 507 -22.28 17.79 8.42
CA VAL A 507 -22.32 16.32 8.46
C VAL A 507 -23.54 15.81 7.71
N VAL A 508 -23.36 14.74 6.92
CA VAL A 508 -24.48 14.03 6.28
C VAL A 508 -25.05 13.05 7.30
N PRO A 509 -26.29 13.25 7.82
CA PRO A 509 -26.80 12.42 8.91
C PRO A 509 -26.88 10.95 8.54
N GLY A 510 -26.38 10.08 9.43
CA GLY A 510 -26.40 8.63 9.24
C GLY A 510 -25.35 8.09 8.26
N LEU A 511 -24.50 8.94 7.66
CA LEU A 511 -23.54 8.51 6.65
C LEU A 511 -22.08 8.65 7.15
N PHE A 512 -21.30 7.58 7.02
CA PHE A 512 -19.94 7.47 7.51
C PHE A 512 -19.02 6.85 6.45
N ALA A 513 -17.73 7.16 6.50
CA ALA A 513 -16.72 6.52 5.66
C ALA A 513 -15.43 6.22 6.43
N ALA A 514 -14.81 5.08 6.11
CA ALA A 514 -13.52 4.69 6.68
C ALA A 514 -12.69 3.88 5.68
N GLY A 515 -11.38 3.84 5.89
CA GLY A 515 -10.47 3.20 4.95
C GLY A 515 -10.21 4.06 3.70
N GLU A 516 -9.81 3.42 2.61
CA GLU A 516 -9.26 4.11 1.42
C GLU A 516 -10.28 5.03 0.76
N VAL A 517 -11.56 4.64 0.80
CA VAL A 517 -12.67 5.44 0.27
C VAL A 517 -12.76 6.83 0.91
N ALA A 518 -12.23 6.98 2.13
CA ALA A 518 -12.15 8.25 2.88
C ALA A 518 -10.78 8.93 2.78
N GLY A 519 -9.92 8.54 1.82
CA GLY A 519 -8.51 8.94 1.79
C GLY A 519 -7.73 8.47 3.04
N PHE A 520 -8.22 7.38 3.66
CA PHE A 520 -7.86 6.86 5.00
C PHE A 520 -8.07 7.86 6.17
N GLY A 521 -8.94 8.85 5.99
CA GLY A 521 -9.62 9.63 7.02
C GLY A 521 -9.63 11.13 6.74
N GLY A 522 -10.80 11.74 6.56
CA GLY A 522 -10.92 13.18 6.27
C GLY A 522 -10.71 13.56 4.81
N GLY A 523 -10.62 12.58 3.90
CA GLY A 523 -10.44 12.78 2.47
C GLY A 523 -8.98 12.94 2.02
N GLY A 524 -8.03 12.66 2.90
CA GLY A 524 -6.63 12.49 2.49
C GLY A 524 -5.59 12.95 3.48
N TYR A 525 -5.63 12.39 4.70
CA TYR A 525 -4.67 12.69 5.77
C TYR A 525 -3.19 12.43 5.45
N HIS A 526 -2.86 11.81 4.32
CA HIS A 526 -1.48 11.70 3.83
C HIS A 526 -1.00 12.92 3.06
N GLY A 527 -1.89 13.83 2.67
CA GLY A 527 -1.57 14.90 1.71
C GLY A 527 -1.04 14.31 0.39
N TYR A 528 0.03 14.88 -0.14
CA TYR A 528 0.58 14.46 -1.43
C TYR A 528 1.41 13.18 -1.38
N ASN A 529 2.08 12.87 -0.26
CA ASN A 529 2.96 11.72 -0.14
C ASN A 529 2.70 10.94 1.15
N ALA A 530 2.51 9.62 1.02
CA ALA A 530 2.31 8.77 2.17
C ALA A 530 3.65 8.41 2.85
N LEU A 531 3.58 8.09 4.14
CA LEU A 531 4.66 7.46 4.88
C LEU A 531 4.37 5.97 5.03
N GLU A 532 5.23 5.12 4.47
CA GLU A 532 5.02 3.67 4.43
C GLU A 532 4.62 3.05 5.78
N GLY A 533 3.69 2.09 5.72
CA GLY A 533 3.08 1.47 6.91
C GLY A 533 1.84 2.20 7.43
N SER A 534 1.54 3.39 6.90
CA SER A 534 0.35 4.15 7.28
C SER A 534 -0.95 3.59 6.70
N PHE A 535 -0.93 2.89 5.56
CA PHE A 535 -2.15 2.47 4.87
C PHE A 535 -3.00 1.47 5.68
N LEU A 536 -2.38 0.38 6.16
CA LEU A 536 -3.10 -0.59 7.01
C LEU A 536 -3.52 0.04 8.33
N GLY A 537 -2.62 0.81 8.95
CA GLY A 537 -2.92 1.50 10.19
C GLY A 537 -4.08 2.50 10.02
N GLY A 538 -4.16 3.21 8.89
CA GLY A 538 -5.24 4.13 8.56
C GLY A 538 -6.58 3.43 8.38
N CYS A 539 -6.61 2.24 7.76
CA CYS A 539 -7.80 1.39 7.73
C CYS A 539 -8.26 1.01 9.16
N ILE A 540 -7.33 0.56 10.00
CA ILE A 540 -7.62 0.18 11.38
C ILE A 540 -8.14 1.38 12.17
N PHE A 541 -7.46 2.53 12.06
CA PHE A 541 -7.77 3.73 12.83
C PHE A 541 -9.12 4.32 12.46
N SER A 542 -9.36 4.61 11.18
CA SER A 542 -10.63 5.17 10.72
C SER A 542 -11.80 4.20 10.90
N GLY A 543 -11.58 2.89 10.70
CA GLY A 543 -12.59 1.85 10.97
C GLY A 543 -12.93 1.74 12.45
N ARG A 544 -11.91 1.73 13.32
CA ARG A 544 -12.09 1.79 14.79
C ARG A 544 -12.88 3.03 15.19
N ASN A 545 -12.55 4.20 14.68
CA ASN A 545 -13.24 5.44 15.02
C ASN A 545 -14.70 5.41 14.57
N ALA A 546 -14.99 4.91 13.36
CA ALA A 546 -16.36 4.72 12.89
C ALA A 546 -17.15 3.78 13.83
N GLY A 547 -16.56 2.65 14.22
CA GLY A 547 -17.20 1.70 15.11
C GLY A 547 -17.31 2.15 16.57
N ARG A 548 -16.48 3.09 17.03
CA ARG A 548 -16.55 3.72 18.35
C ARG A 548 -17.40 5.00 18.38
N SER A 549 -17.75 5.54 17.23
CA SER A 549 -18.52 6.78 17.12
C SER A 549 -19.84 6.67 17.87
N ARG A 550 -20.13 7.64 18.74
CA ARG A 550 -21.40 7.76 19.45
C ARG A 550 -22.55 8.20 18.55
N ALA A 551 -22.23 8.68 17.34
CA ALA A 551 -23.22 9.02 16.33
C ALA A 551 -23.79 7.76 15.63
N VAL A 552 -23.11 6.62 15.73
CA VAL A 552 -23.69 5.30 15.43
C VAL A 552 -24.41 4.84 16.68
N ALA A 553 -25.71 4.56 16.54
CA ALA A 553 -26.73 4.32 17.57
C ALA A 553 -26.23 3.64 18.85
#